data_AF-H9MDS6-F1
#
_entry.id   AF-H9MDS6-F1
#
_cell.length_a   1.000
_cell.length_b   1.000
_cell.length_c   1.000
_cell.angle_alpha   90.00
_cell.angle_beta   90.00
_cell.angle_gamma   90.00
#
_symmetry.space_group_name_H-M   'P 1'
#
loop_
_entity.id
_entity.type
_entity.pdbx_description
1 polymer ?
#
loop_
_entity_poly.entity_id
_entity_poly.type
_entity_poly.pdbx_seq_one_letter_code
_entity_poly.pdbx_strand_id
1 'polypeptide(L)'
;VENRLVGMKSRGVYETPGGTILTAAVRELESLTLDRESMQVKDNIALKYAELVYAGRWFDPLRESMDAFMEKITETTTGAVTLKLYKGSLSVASRKSQYS
;
A
#
# COMPACT_ATOMS: atom_id res chain seq x y z
N VAL A 1 10.73 2.04 -15.67
CA VAL A 1 12.21 2.01 -15.51
C VAL A 1 12.47 2.12 -14.04
N GLU A 2 13.25 1.22 -13.46
CA GLU A 2 13.56 1.16 -12.03
C GLU A 2 15.06 1.29 -11.79
N ASN A 3 15.44 1.74 -10.58
CA ASN A 3 16.82 1.75 -10.13
C ASN A 3 17.10 0.43 -9.40
N ARG A 4 18.03 -0.37 -9.90
CA ARG A 4 18.48 -1.58 -9.21
C ARG A 4 19.41 -1.23 -8.07
N LEU A 5 19.43 -2.07 -7.03
CA LEU A 5 20.33 -1.93 -5.88
C LEU A 5 21.80 -1.82 -6.31
N VAL A 6 22.19 -2.55 -7.35
CA VAL A 6 23.57 -2.58 -7.90
C VAL A 6 23.91 -1.36 -8.79
N GLY A 7 23.08 -0.30 -8.78
CA GLY A 7 23.44 1.00 -9.37
C GLY A 7 23.10 1.17 -10.86
N MET A 8 22.42 0.23 -11.50
CA MET A 8 21.98 0.34 -12.89
C MET A 8 20.47 0.54 -13.02
N LYS A 9 20.04 1.19 -14.11
CA LYS A 9 18.62 1.32 -14.44
C LYS A 9 18.15 0.16 -15.32
N SER A 10 16.93 -0.30 -15.11
CA SER A 10 16.33 -1.42 -15.86
C SER A 10 14.90 -1.09 -16.30
N ARG A 11 14.49 -1.61 -17.46
CA ARG A 11 13.10 -1.58 -17.91
C ARG A 11 12.49 -2.97 -17.71
N GLY A 12 11.62 -3.10 -16.72
CA GLY A 12 10.77 -4.27 -16.53
C GLY A 12 9.35 -4.01 -17.05
N VAL A 13 8.66 -5.10 -17.41
CA VAL A 13 7.21 -5.14 -17.65
C VAL A 13 6.62 -6.01 -16.54
N TYR A 14 5.60 -5.49 -15.87
CA TYR A 14 4.96 -6.17 -14.74
C TYR A 14 3.45 -6.15 -14.93
N GLU A 15 2.81 -7.28 -14.70
CA GLU A 15 1.37 -7.45 -14.77
C GLU A 15 0.88 -7.82 -13.36
N THR A 16 0.18 -6.90 -12.70
CA THR A 16 -0.22 -7.06 -11.28
C THR A 16 -1.70 -6.73 -11.04
N PRO A 17 -2.65 -7.30 -11.81
CA PRO A 17 -4.06 -6.89 -11.77
C PRO A 17 -4.67 -6.97 -10.36
N GLY A 18 -4.46 -8.07 -9.64
CA GLY A 18 -4.95 -8.23 -8.28
C GLY A 18 -4.30 -7.25 -7.29
N GLY A 19 -2.99 -7.03 -7.40
CA GLY A 19 -2.26 -6.06 -6.59
C GLY A 19 -2.76 -4.63 -6.83
N THR A 20 -2.94 -4.24 -8.09
CA THR A 20 -3.49 -2.92 -8.45
C THR A 20 -4.88 -2.70 -7.87
N ILE A 21 -5.77 -3.71 -7.98
CA ILE A 21 -7.13 -3.63 -7.42
C ILE A 21 -7.09 -3.53 -5.89
N LEU A 22 -6.28 -4.37 -5.24
CA LEU A 22 -6.18 -4.42 -3.79
C LEU A 22 -5.60 -3.13 -3.22
N THR A 23 -4.50 -2.63 -3.77
CA THR A 23 -3.89 -1.36 -3.31
C THR A 23 -4.84 -0.19 -3.48
N ALA A 24 -5.60 -0.14 -4.58
CA ALA A 24 -6.61 0.90 -4.77
C ALA A 24 -7.72 0.79 -3.70
N ALA A 25 -8.28 -0.39 -3.48
CA ALA A 25 -9.33 -0.60 -2.47
C ALA A 25 -8.84 -0.27 -1.05
N VAL A 26 -7.62 -0.68 -0.67
CA VAL A 26 -7.04 -0.41 0.65
C VAL A 26 -6.87 1.09 0.86
N ARG A 27 -6.31 1.83 -0.11
CA ARG A 27 -6.19 3.29 -0.02
C ARG A 27 -7.52 4.00 0.18
N GLU A 28 -8.55 3.53 -0.52
CA GLU A 28 -9.89 4.08 -0.38
C GLU A 28 -10.46 3.84 1.02
N LEU A 29 -10.21 2.67 1.61
CA LEU A 29 -10.63 2.35 2.95
C LEU A 29 -9.85 3.15 4.01
N GLU A 30 -8.53 3.26 3.84
CA GLU A 30 -7.66 4.08 4.69
C GLU A 30 -8.08 5.56 4.67
N SER A 31 -8.47 6.08 3.51
CA SER A 31 -8.97 7.46 3.37
C SER A 31 -10.25 7.73 4.18
N LEU A 32 -10.96 6.66 4.53
CA LEU A 32 -12.20 6.71 5.29
C LEU A 32 -11.96 6.51 6.80
N THR A 33 -10.94 5.75 7.18
CA THR A 33 -10.76 5.26 8.56
C THR A 33 -9.54 5.84 9.28
N LEU A 34 -8.60 6.46 8.58
CA LEU A 34 -7.41 7.07 9.15
C LEU A 34 -7.51 8.59 9.14
N ASP A 35 -7.03 9.23 10.20
CA ASP A 35 -6.84 10.67 10.21
C ASP A 35 -5.65 11.07 9.31
N ARG A 36 -5.60 12.37 9.02
CA ARG A 36 -4.63 12.96 8.09
C ARG A 36 -3.17 12.72 8.53
N GLU A 37 -2.86 12.84 9.81
CA GLU A 37 -1.48 12.74 10.31
C GLU A 37 -1.02 11.29 10.32
N SER A 38 -1.88 10.38 10.76
CA SER A 38 -1.66 8.93 10.68
C SER A 38 -1.36 8.50 9.24
N MET A 39 -2.16 8.94 8.27
CA MET A 39 -1.97 8.63 6.85
C MET A 39 -0.60 9.13 6.32
N GLN A 40 -0.23 10.37 6.66
CA GLN A 40 1.05 10.94 6.23
C GLN A 40 2.25 10.19 6.79
N VAL A 41 2.23 9.82 8.07
CA VAL A 41 3.31 9.05 8.69
C VAL A 41 3.38 7.64 8.08
N LYS A 42 2.21 6.99 7.90
CA LYS A 42 2.13 5.67 7.28
C LYS A 42 2.73 5.65 5.88
N ASP A 43 2.41 6.64 5.04
CA ASP A 43 2.91 6.70 3.67
C ASP A 43 4.44 6.90 3.61
N ASN A 44 5.00 7.71 4.52
CA ASN A 44 6.45 7.86 4.64
C ASN A 44 7.15 6.54 5.02
N ILE A 45 6.58 5.80 5.98
CA ILE A 45 7.13 4.50 6.40
C ILE A 45 6.98 3.46 5.29
N ALA A 46 5.86 3.46 4.56
CA ALA A 46 5.61 2.53 3.47
C ALA A 46 6.65 2.64 2.35
N LEU A 47 7.14 3.85 2.04
CA LEU A 47 8.25 4.04 1.10
C LEU A 47 9.52 3.35 1.60
N LYS A 48 9.88 3.53 2.87
CA LYS A 48 11.07 2.88 3.43
C LYS A 48 10.92 1.37 3.47
N TYR A 49 9.72 0.87 3.78
CA TYR A 49 9.40 -0.54 3.74
C TYR A 49 9.64 -1.13 2.35
N ALA A 50 9.16 -0.46 1.29
CA ALA A 50 9.35 -0.90 -0.09
C ALA A 50 10.84 -0.97 -0.48
N GLU A 51 11.67 -0.03 -0.01
CA GLU A 51 13.12 -0.07 -0.23
C GLU A 51 13.76 -1.31 0.40
N LEU A 52 13.38 -1.66 1.64
CA LEU A 52 13.92 -2.83 2.33
C LEU A 52 13.53 -4.12 1.61
N VAL A 53 12.26 -4.25 1.21
CA VAL A 53 11.77 -5.39 0.43
C VAL A 53 12.51 -5.51 -0.90
N TYR A 54 12.65 -4.41 -1.64
CA TYR A 54 13.36 -4.40 -2.92
C TYR A 54 14.85 -4.76 -2.77
N ALA A 55 15.47 -4.38 -1.65
CA ALA A 55 16.85 -4.72 -1.33
C ALA A 55 17.04 -6.16 -0.80
N GLY A 56 15.97 -6.97 -0.69
CA GLY A 56 16.04 -8.32 -0.13
C GLY A 56 16.23 -8.37 1.38
N ARG A 57 16.03 -7.24 2.08
CA ARG A 57 16.21 -7.09 3.54
C ARG A 57 14.94 -7.49 4.30
N TRP A 58 14.42 -8.67 3.97
CA TRP A 58 13.17 -9.16 4.54
C TRP A 58 13.31 -9.47 6.03
N PHE A 59 14.40 -10.10 6.47
CA PHE A 59 14.59 -10.52 7.87
C PHE A 59 15.23 -9.45 8.77
N ASP A 60 15.20 -8.19 8.34
CA ASP A 60 15.78 -7.09 9.11
C ASP A 60 14.85 -6.67 10.27
N PRO A 61 15.39 -6.46 11.49
CA PRO A 61 14.61 -5.99 12.64
C PRO A 61 13.87 -4.68 12.37
N LEU A 62 14.42 -3.83 11.51
CA LEU A 62 13.79 -2.57 11.09
C LEU A 62 12.47 -2.80 10.33
N ARG A 63 12.45 -3.76 9.39
CA ARG A 63 11.23 -4.09 8.64
C ARG A 63 10.19 -4.72 9.57
N GLU A 64 10.63 -5.56 10.50
CA GLU A 64 9.81 -6.14 11.58
C GLU A 64 9.15 -5.09 12.46
N SER A 65 9.90 -4.05 12.82
CA SER A 65 9.37 -2.91 13.58
C SER A 65 8.35 -2.12 12.77
N MET A 66 8.55 -1.99 11.46
CA MET A 66 7.60 -1.33 10.57
C MET A 66 6.31 -2.15 10.40
N ASP A 67 6.38 -3.49 10.37
CA ASP A 67 5.19 -4.35 10.34
C ASP A 67 4.32 -4.13 11.58
N ALA A 68 4.93 -4.12 12.78
CA ALA A 68 4.20 -3.85 14.01
C ALA A 68 3.53 -2.46 14.01
N PHE A 69 4.19 -1.45 13.44
CA PHE A 69 3.60 -0.13 13.24
C PHE A 69 2.41 -0.18 12.27
N MET A 70 2.56 -0.85 11.12
CA MET A 70 1.51 -0.95 10.10
C MET A 70 0.28 -1.70 10.62
N GLU A 71 0.48 -2.79 11.36
CA GLU A 71 -0.60 -3.53 12.02
C GLU A 71 -1.35 -2.63 12.99
N LYS A 72 -0.64 -1.89 13.85
CA LYS A 72 -1.25 -0.99 14.83
C LYS A 72 -2.02 0.16 14.18
N ILE A 73 -1.42 0.86 13.22
CA ILE A 73 -2.03 2.05 12.63
C ILE A 73 -3.24 1.72 11.75
N THR A 74 -3.32 0.49 11.22
CA THR A 74 -4.43 0.05 10.36
C THR A 74 -5.50 -0.77 11.08
N GLU A 75 -5.48 -0.87 12.42
CA GLU A 75 -6.47 -1.62 13.22
C GLU A 75 -7.93 -1.25 12.88
N THR A 76 -8.21 0.02 12.57
CA THR A 76 -9.55 0.52 12.21
C THR A 76 -9.87 0.40 10.71
N THR A 77 -8.92 -0.03 9.88
CA THR A 77 -9.05 -0.09 8.41
C THR A 77 -9.84 -1.34 7.98
N THR A 78 -11.08 -1.42 8.45
CA THR A 78 -11.99 -2.54 8.20
C THR A 78 -13.27 -2.03 7.56
N GLY A 79 -13.71 -2.67 6.49
CA GLY A 79 -14.89 -2.26 5.74
C GLY A 79 -14.98 -2.92 4.37
N ALA A 80 -15.73 -2.30 3.45
CA ALA A 80 -15.85 -2.78 2.09
C ALA A 80 -15.80 -1.63 1.08
N VAL A 81 -15.11 -1.87 -0.04
CA VAL A 81 -15.01 -0.96 -1.18
C VAL A 81 -15.52 -1.67 -2.42
N THR A 82 -16.45 -1.06 -3.13
CA THR A 82 -16.94 -1.55 -4.42
C THR A 82 -16.23 -0.80 -5.54
N LEU A 83 -15.57 -1.53 -6.42
CA LEU A 83 -14.82 -0.98 -7.55
C LEU A 83 -15.49 -1.36 -8.88
N LYS A 84 -15.46 -0.42 -9.84
CA LYS A 84 -15.80 -0.67 -11.25
C LYS A 84 -14.50 -0.82 -12.03
N LEU A 85 -14.38 -1.94 -12.72
CA LEU A 85 -13.25 -2.26 -13.57
C LEU A 85 -13.70 -2.19 -15.02
N TYR A 86 -13.02 -1.38 -15.83
CA TYR A 86 -13.37 -1.23 -17.24
C TYR A 86 -12.15 -0.93 -18.09
N LYS A 87 -11.82 -1.82 -19.04
CA LYS A 87 -10.76 -1.64 -20.05
C LYS A 87 -9.45 -1.07 -19.47
N GLY A 88 -8.95 -1.68 -18.40
CA GLY A 88 -7.70 -1.26 -17.74
C GLY A 88 -7.84 -0.06 -16.79
N SER A 89 -9.03 0.53 -16.68
CA SER A 89 -9.35 1.57 -15.70
C SER A 89 -10.03 0.99 -14.47
N LEU A 90 -9.81 1.67 -13.34
CA LEU A 90 -10.40 1.36 -12.05
C LEU A 90 -11.05 2.63 -11.50
N SER A 91 -12.31 2.55 -11.09
CA SER A 91 -13.02 3.65 -10.41
C SER A 91 -13.81 3.15 -9.21
N VAL A 92 -13.98 4.03 -8.23
CA VAL A 92 -14.67 3.70 -6.97
C VAL A 92 -16.16 3.89 -7.16
N ALA A 93 -16.95 2.86 -6.85
CA ALA A 93 -18.41 2.93 -6.88
C ALA A 93 -19.01 3.25 -5.51
N SER A 94 -18.48 2.65 -4.44
CA SER A 94 -18.93 2.90 -3.07
C SER A 94 -17.90 2.46 -2.05
N ARG A 95 -17.99 3.02 -0.83
CA ARG A 95 -17.12 2.71 0.31
C ARG A 95 -17.98 2.68 1.57
N LYS A 96 -17.71 1.73 2.48
CA LYS A 96 -18.35 1.63 3.78
C LYS A 96 -17.37 1.12 4.82
N SER A 97 -17.40 1.71 6.01
CA SER A 97 -16.71 1.22 7.20
C SER A 97 -17.59 1.47 8.43
N GLN A 98 -17.40 0.67 9.47
CA GLN A 98 -18.00 0.92 10.79
C GLN A 98 -17.18 1.92 11.64
N TYR A 99 -16.00 2.31 11.15
CA TYR A 99 -15.04 3.20 11.82
C TYR A 99 -14.91 4.57 11.11
N SER A 100 -15.83 4.89 10.20
CA SER A 100 -15.87 6.15 9.44
C SER A 100 -16.61 7.25 10.17
#